data_AF-A0A132NK66-F1
#
_entry.id   AF-A0A132NK66-F1
#
_cell.length_a   1.000
_cell.length_b   1.000
_cell.length_c   1.000
_cell.angle_alpha   90.00
_cell.angle_beta   90.00
_cell.angle_gamma   90.00
#
_symmetry.space_group_name_H-M   'P 1'
#
loop_
_entity.id
_entity.type
_entity.pdbx_description
1 polymer ?
#
loop_
_entity_poly.entity_id
_entity_poly.type
_entity_poly.pdbx_seq_one_letter_code
_entity_poly.pdbx_strand_id
1 'polypeptide(L)'
;LELHRLNAAAVRAGRRVPVALRVNPARVPVTGSLHMGGTATQFGVPEADVPEALAVARALPGLDVVGFHVHAVCNNLDAAAHVAYVRWCLDWSARTAAAHGVDLRVVDVGGGIGVAFGGEDPFDLAVFGELMAGVRPPAGVRVVFEPGRWLVADCGYYAAEVTDLKHAYGTWFAVLRGGIHHFQLPTSWEIAHNFAVLPVDAWPHPFPRPEVRDTPVTVVGELCTPEDTLARDVTVSRIRAGDVVVFPNAGSYGWEFAMHEFLGHPRAPRIALGDGAG
;
A
#
# COMPACT_ATOMS: atom_id res chain seq x y z
N LEU A 1 -23.57 11.69 8.64
CA LEU A 1 -24.39 10.49 8.31
C LEU A 1 -23.82 9.20 8.91
N GLU A 2 -22.52 8.92 8.76
CA GLU A 2 -21.89 7.69 9.29
C GLU A 2 -22.10 7.50 10.81
N LEU A 3 -21.87 8.54 11.62
CA LEU A 3 -22.13 8.52 13.06
C LEU A 3 -23.57 8.07 13.40
N HIS A 4 -24.57 8.60 12.70
CA HIS A 4 -25.97 8.21 12.90
C HIS A 4 -26.23 6.74 12.53
N ARG A 5 -25.63 6.26 11.42
CA ARG A 5 -25.76 4.86 10.99
C ARG A 5 -25.12 3.90 12.00
N LEU A 6 -23.93 4.25 12.50
CA LEU A 6 -23.24 3.46 13.52
C LEU A 6 -24.00 3.46 14.84
N ASN A 7 -24.53 4.61 15.26
CA ASN A 7 -25.39 4.70 16.44
C ASN A 7 -26.63 3.81 16.32
N ALA A 8 -27.35 3.88 15.19
CA ALA A 8 -28.54 3.05 14.98
C ALA A 8 -28.20 1.55 15.06
N ALA A 9 -27.06 1.14 14.50
CA ALA A 9 -26.58 -0.24 14.59
C ALA A 9 -26.21 -0.63 16.04
N ALA A 10 -25.51 0.24 16.77
CA ALA A 10 -25.08 0.00 18.15
C ALA A 10 -26.28 -0.11 19.10
N VAL A 11 -27.25 0.81 19.00
CA VAL A 11 -28.48 0.78 19.80
C VAL A 11 -29.30 -0.48 19.50
N ARG A 12 -29.45 -0.85 18.22
CA ARG A 12 -30.14 -2.10 17.84
C ARG A 12 -29.45 -3.35 18.41
N ALA A 13 -28.12 -3.31 18.54
CA ALA A 13 -27.35 -4.39 19.15
C ALA A 13 -27.34 -4.35 20.69
N GLY A 14 -27.98 -3.36 21.33
CA GLY A 14 -27.93 -3.18 22.79
C GLY A 14 -26.54 -2.83 23.32
N ARG A 15 -25.69 -2.21 22.49
CA ARG A 15 -24.29 -1.91 22.82
C ARG A 15 -24.02 -0.40 22.72
N ARG A 16 -23.05 0.04 23.51
CA ARG A 16 -22.34 1.32 23.30
C ARG A 16 -20.96 1.00 22.76
N VAL A 17 -20.61 1.55 21.60
CA VAL A 17 -19.37 1.18 20.89
C VAL A 17 -18.31 2.29 21.00
N PRO A 18 -17.05 1.94 21.31
CA PRO A 18 -15.95 2.89 21.27
C PRO A 18 -15.64 3.29 19.83
N VAL A 19 -15.49 4.59 19.57
CA VAL A 19 -15.17 5.14 18.25
C VAL A 19 -14.04 6.15 18.34
N ALA A 20 -13.14 6.11 17.36
CA ALA A 20 -12.20 7.19 17.10
C ALA A 20 -12.71 8.02 15.92
N LEU A 21 -12.67 9.35 16.02
CA LEU A 21 -13.04 10.21 14.91
C LEU A 21 -11.86 10.32 13.94
N ARG A 22 -12.04 9.92 12.67
CA ARG A 22 -11.02 10.12 11.65
C ARG A 22 -10.99 11.58 11.21
N VAL A 23 -9.81 12.19 11.25
CA VAL A 23 -9.62 13.62 10.96
C VAL A 23 -8.72 13.81 9.75
N ASN A 24 -9.06 14.80 8.93
CA ASN A 24 -8.22 15.35 7.89
C ASN A 24 -7.64 16.69 8.38
N PRO A 25 -6.40 16.69 8.89
CA PRO A 25 -5.77 17.89 9.42
C PRO A 25 -5.48 18.89 8.31
N ALA A 26 -5.60 20.19 8.58
CA ALA A 26 -5.32 21.23 7.58
C ALA A 26 -3.85 21.26 7.16
N ARG A 27 -2.93 20.90 8.07
CA ARG A 27 -1.50 20.80 7.79
C ARG A 27 -0.86 19.74 8.67
N VAL A 28 -0.05 18.88 8.05
CA VAL A 28 0.74 17.86 8.73
C VAL A 28 2.22 18.13 8.46
N PRO A 29 3.06 18.36 9.49
CA PRO A 29 4.45 18.76 9.33
C PRO A 29 5.33 17.54 9.07
N VAL A 30 5.24 16.99 7.86
CA VAL A 30 6.12 15.90 7.40
C VAL A 30 6.91 16.39 6.20
N THR A 31 8.16 15.95 6.07
CA THR A 31 9.04 16.27 4.95
C THR A 31 9.23 15.03 4.09
N GLY A 32 9.20 15.17 2.76
CA GLY A 32 9.64 14.11 1.83
C GLY A 32 8.65 12.98 1.56
N SER A 33 7.42 13.02 2.08
CA SER A 33 6.39 12.00 1.87
C SER A 33 5.25 12.48 0.96
N LEU A 34 4.53 11.56 0.32
CA LEU A 34 3.24 11.88 -0.29
C LEU A 34 2.24 12.32 0.79
N HIS A 35 1.79 13.57 0.68
CA HIS A 35 0.88 14.20 1.64
C HIS A 35 -0.59 13.93 1.27
N MET A 36 -1.31 13.30 2.19
CA MET A 36 -2.75 13.06 2.08
C MET A 36 -3.59 13.95 3.00
N GLY A 37 -2.95 14.65 3.95
CA GLY A 37 -3.60 15.64 4.82
C GLY A 37 -3.54 17.06 4.25
N GLY A 38 -4.53 17.88 4.55
CA GLY A 38 -4.60 19.28 4.13
C GLY A 38 -5.01 19.49 2.68
N THR A 39 -5.33 18.39 1.99
CA THR A 39 -5.83 18.36 0.62
C THR A 39 -7.28 17.89 0.61
N ALA A 40 -8.02 18.29 -0.43
CA ALA A 40 -9.37 17.81 -0.64
C ALA A 40 -9.35 16.30 -0.94
N THR A 41 -9.63 15.50 0.09
CA THR A 41 -9.81 14.05 0.00
C THR A 41 -11.14 13.67 0.62
N GLN A 42 -11.68 12.52 0.22
CA GLN A 42 -12.92 11.97 0.76
C GLN A 42 -12.77 11.39 2.18
N PHE A 43 -11.57 11.45 2.76
CA PHE A 43 -11.23 10.76 4.00
C PHE A 43 -11.25 11.70 5.20
N GLY A 44 -11.91 11.26 6.26
CA GLY A 44 -11.92 11.96 7.54
C GLY A 44 -12.76 13.24 7.54
N VAL A 45 -13.02 13.74 8.74
CA VAL A 45 -13.66 15.04 8.96
C VAL A 45 -12.60 16.13 8.83
N PRO A 46 -12.82 17.20 8.03
CA PRO A 46 -11.92 18.35 8.01
C PRO A 46 -11.69 18.88 9.42
N GLU A 47 -10.46 19.27 9.74
CA GLU A 47 -10.08 19.71 11.10
C GLU A 47 -11.00 20.79 11.67
N ALA A 48 -11.45 21.74 10.85
CA ALA A 48 -12.36 22.82 11.25
C ALA A 48 -13.75 22.32 11.68
N ASP A 49 -14.18 21.16 11.17
CA ASP A 49 -15.51 20.59 11.41
C ASP A 49 -15.52 19.58 12.57
N VAL A 50 -14.35 19.26 13.14
CA VAL A 50 -14.22 18.36 14.29
C VAL A 50 -15.10 18.77 15.47
N PRO A 51 -15.22 20.06 15.86
CA PRO A 51 -16.10 20.45 16.97
C PRO A 51 -17.57 20.08 16.73
N GLU A 52 -18.07 20.27 15.50
CA GLU A 52 -19.45 19.93 15.14
C GLU A 52 -19.64 18.40 15.12
N ALA A 53 -18.70 17.66 14.53
CA ALA A 53 -18.76 16.20 14.50
C ALA A 53 -18.74 15.59 15.91
N LEU A 54 -17.95 16.15 16.83
CA LEU A 54 -17.94 15.74 18.24
C LEU A 54 -19.26 16.05 18.95
N ALA A 55 -19.87 17.20 18.68
CA ALA A 55 -21.18 17.56 19.23
C ALA A 55 -22.25 16.55 18.79
N VAL A 56 -22.28 16.20 17.50
CA VAL A 56 -23.17 15.15 16.97
C VAL A 56 -22.89 13.81 17.63
N ALA A 57 -21.62 13.37 17.70
CA ALA A 57 -21.25 12.08 18.27
C ALA A 57 -21.67 11.94 19.75
N ARG A 58 -21.58 13.01 20.53
CA ARG A 58 -21.99 13.03 21.95
C ARG A 58 -23.49 12.91 22.16
N ALA A 59 -24.29 13.43 21.23
CA ALA A 59 -25.74 13.32 21.28
C ALA A 59 -26.24 11.90 20.95
N LEU A 60 -25.36 11.01 20.49
CA LEU A 60 -25.70 9.66 20.04
C LEU A 60 -25.42 8.63 21.14
N PRO A 61 -26.46 8.02 21.76
CA PRO A 61 -26.30 7.19 22.97
C PRO A 61 -25.54 5.88 22.72
N GLY A 62 -25.53 5.38 21.48
CA GLY A 62 -24.82 4.17 21.08
C GLY A 62 -23.32 4.37 20.90
N LEU A 63 -22.80 5.61 20.99
CA LEU A 63 -21.40 5.91 20.72
C LEU A 63 -20.64 6.34 21.98
N ASP A 64 -19.37 5.96 22.03
CA ASP A 64 -18.40 6.38 23.03
C ASP A 64 -17.16 6.90 22.30
N VAL A 65 -16.95 8.22 22.23
CA VAL A 65 -15.80 8.80 21.52
C VAL A 65 -14.55 8.64 22.39
N VAL A 66 -13.63 7.80 21.94
CA VAL A 66 -12.43 7.39 22.71
C VAL A 66 -11.15 8.05 22.21
N GLY A 67 -11.22 8.82 21.13
CA GLY A 67 -10.07 9.55 20.60
C GLY A 67 -10.16 9.81 19.10
N PHE A 68 -9.01 9.81 18.45
CA PHE A 68 -8.85 10.30 17.08
C PHE A 68 -8.04 9.34 16.23
N HIS A 69 -8.34 9.36 14.94
CA HIS A 69 -7.60 8.66 13.90
C HIS A 69 -7.07 9.69 12.90
N VAL A 70 -5.76 9.70 12.67
CA VAL A 70 -5.12 10.52 11.65
C VAL A 70 -4.29 9.61 10.75
N HIS A 71 -4.61 9.60 9.46
CA HIS A 71 -3.85 8.89 8.43
C HIS A 71 -3.62 9.86 7.28
N ALA A 72 -2.51 10.59 7.35
CA ALA A 72 -2.21 11.71 6.45
C ALA A 72 -0.93 11.53 5.63
N VAL A 73 -0.23 10.40 5.79
CA VAL A 73 1.03 10.08 5.13
C VAL A 73 0.88 8.76 4.38
N CYS A 74 1.42 8.68 3.16
CA CYS A 74 1.55 7.41 2.45
C CYS A 74 2.97 7.21 1.88
N ASN A 75 3.38 5.94 1.80
CA ASN A 75 4.67 5.48 1.30
C ASN A 75 5.90 6.29 1.78
N ASN A 76 5.94 6.67 3.06
CA ASN A 76 7.08 7.39 3.62
C ASN A 76 8.25 6.44 3.89
N LEU A 77 9.39 6.71 3.26
CA LEU A 77 10.63 5.94 3.43
C LEU A 77 11.55 6.53 4.52
N ASP A 78 11.28 7.74 5.01
CA ASP A 78 12.08 8.40 6.05
C ASP A 78 11.55 8.07 7.46
N ALA A 79 12.31 7.25 8.19
CA ALA A 79 12.02 6.83 9.56
C ALA A 79 11.91 8.01 10.55
N ALA A 80 12.80 9.00 10.44
CA ALA A 80 12.81 10.16 11.33
C ALA A 80 11.60 11.07 11.07
N ALA A 81 11.27 11.29 9.79
CA ALA A 81 10.07 12.02 9.41
C ALA A 81 8.79 11.29 9.86
N HIS A 82 8.78 9.95 9.83
CA HIS A 82 7.63 9.17 10.32
C HIS A 82 7.47 9.28 11.85
N VAL A 83 8.58 9.32 12.61
CA VAL A 83 8.50 9.56 14.07
C VAL A 83 8.00 10.98 14.37
N ALA A 84 8.42 11.98 13.60
CA ALA A 84 7.92 13.35 13.73
C ALA A 84 6.41 13.42 13.46
N TYR A 85 5.93 12.70 12.45
CA TYR A 85 4.50 12.54 12.19
C TYR A 85 3.74 11.93 13.37
N VAL A 86 4.25 10.84 13.96
CA VAL A 86 3.63 10.18 15.11
C VAL A 86 3.55 11.14 16.31
N ARG A 87 4.65 11.86 16.62
CA ARG A 87 4.66 12.88 17.68
C ARG A 87 3.60 13.94 17.45
N TRP A 88 3.51 14.44 16.23
CA TRP A 88 2.52 15.44 15.86
C TRP A 88 1.08 14.90 16.02
N CYS A 89 0.79 13.65 15.64
CA CYS A 89 -0.54 13.05 15.83
C CYS A 89 -0.92 12.96 17.31
N LEU A 90 0.02 12.59 18.17
CA LEU A 90 -0.18 12.52 19.63
C LEU A 90 -0.45 13.90 20.22
N ASP A 91 0.37 14.90 19.87
CA ASP A 91 0.25 16.27 20.37
C ASP A 91 -1.04 16.94 19.88
N TRP A 92 -1.39 16.73 18.61
CA TRP A 92 -2.65 17.21 18.05
C TRP A 92 -3.84 16.57 18.76
N SER A 93 -3.85 15.25 18.91
CA SER A 93 -4.94 14.51 19.55
C SER A 93 -5.11 14.89 21.01
N ALA A 94 -4.01 15.06 21.76
CA ALA A 94 -4.05 15.47 23.16
C ALA A 94 -4.62 16.87 23.33
N ARG A 95 -4.19 17.84 22.50
CA ARG A 95 -4.71 19.22 22.54
C ARG A 95 -6.18 19.27 22.16
N THR A 96 -6.58 18.57 21.08
CA THR A 96 -7.97 18.51 20.62
C THR A 96 -8.87 17.83 21.66
N ALA A 97 -8.40 16.75 22.29
CA ALA A 97 -9.13 16.08 23.35
C ALA A 97 -9.36 17.00 24.55
N ALA A 98 -8.32 17.70 25.01
CA ALA A 98 -8.41 18.65 26.11
C ALA A 98 -9.36 19.83 25.79
N ALA A 99 -9.25 20.40 24.59
CA ALA A 99 -10.07 21.54 24.16
C ALA A 99 -11.57 21.20 24.09
N HIS A 100 -11.90 19.96 23.74
CA HIS A 100 -13.29 19.55 23.58
C HIS A 100 -13.82 18.71 24.73
N GLY A 101 -13.00 18.23 25.66
CA GLY A 101 -13.41 17.34 26.76
C GLY A 101 -13.64 15.89 26.31
N VAL A 102 -12.78 15.36 25.44
CA VAL A 102 -12.78 13.94 25.03
C VAL A 102 -11.90 13.17 26.01
N ASP A 103 -12.42 12.06 26.55
CA ASP A 103 -11.61 11.09 27.30
C ASP A 103 -10.73 10.31 26.32
N LEU A 104 -9.52 10.83 26.11
CA LEU A 104 -8.57 10.30 25.13
C LEU A 104 -7.98 8.97 25.63
N ARG A 105 -8.40 7.88 25.01
CA ARG A 105 -7.93 6.51 25.27
C ARG A 105 -7.21 5.89 24.07
N VAL A 106 -7.49 6.36 22.86
CA VAL A 106 -6.88 5.84 21.62
C VAL A 106 -6.43 6.98 20.72
N VAL A 107 -5.19 6.90 20.24
CA VAL A 107 -4.72 7.68 19.09
C VAL A 107 -4.29 6.69 18.02
N ASP A 108 -5.03 6.69 16.92
CA ASP A 108 -4.66 5.93 15.73
C ASP A 108 -3.88 6.85 14.80
N VAL A 109 -2.61 6.52 14.56
CA VAL A 109 -1.72 7.30 13.70
C VAL A 109 -1.73 6.80 12.25
N GLY A 110 -2.59 5.82 11.95
CA GLY A 110 -2.72 5.23 10.64
C GLY A 110 -1.49 4.42 10.23
N GLY A 111 -1.30 4.30 8.93
CA GLY A 111 -0.16 3.61 8.33
C GLY A 111 0.81 4.59 7.69
N GLY A 112 1.23 4.26 6.47
CA GLY A 112 2.07 5.14 5.66
C GLY A 112 3.56 4.84 5.72
N ILE A 113 4.00 3.83 6.47
CA ILE A 113 5.35 3.26 6.33
C ILE A 113 5.50 2.71 4.90
N GLY A 114 6.52 3.19 4.19
CA GLY A 114 6.73 2.92 2.79
C GLY A 114 7.57 1.67 2.50
N VAL A 115 7.50 1.24 1.24
CA VAL A 115 8.34 0.18 0.67
C VAL A 115 9.07 0.75 -0.54
N ALA A 116 10.38 0.52 -0.61
CA ALA A 116 11.20 0.89 -1.76
C ALA A 116 10.99 -0.13 -2.88
N PHE A 117 10.85 0.34 -4.13
CA PHE A 117 10.57 -0.50 -5.29
C PHE A 117 11.64 -0.43 -6.37
N GLY A 118 12.46 0.63 -6.38
CA GLY A 118 13.55 0.81 -7.35
C GLY A 118 14.42 2.03 -7.05
N GLY A 119 15.66 1.78 -6.60
CA GLY A 119 16.69 2.81 -6.44
C GLY A 119 16.57 3.69 -5.20
N GLU A 120 15.50 3.54 -4.40
CA GLU A 120 15.36 4.23 -3.12
C GLU A 120 15.97 3.43 -1.97
N ASP A 121 16.38 4.13 -0.91
CA ASP A 121 16.75 3.48 0.36
C ASP A 121 15.48 2.93 1.04
N PRO A 122 15.51 1.68 1.53
CA PRO A 122 14.38 1.10 2.24
C PRO A 122 14.14 1.80 3.59
N PHE A 123 12.91 1.75 4.08
CA PHE A 123 12.56 2.30 5.40
C PHE A 123 13.37 1.62 6.50
N ASP A 124 14.16 2.40 7.24
CA ASP A 124 15.00 1.89 8.32
C ASP A 124 14.20 1.67 9.61
N LEU A 125 13.81 0.41 9.83
CA LEU A 125 13.05 0.01 11.02
C LEU A 125 13.86 0.16 12.32
N ALA A 126 15.19 0.01 12.26
CA ALA A 126 16.02 0.12 13.45
C ALA A 126 16.05 1.57 13.94
N VAL A 127 16.31 2.52 13.02
CA VAL A 127 16.24 3.97 13.30
C VAL A 127 14.84 4.36 13.77
N PHE A 128 13.79 3.85 13.11
CA PHE A 128 12.42 4.09 13.54
C PHE A 128 12.18 3.62 14.99
N GLY A 129 12.60 2.40 15.33
CA GLY A 129 12.47 1.84 16.67
C GLY A 129 13.21 2.63 17.74
N GLU A 130 14.45 3.03 17.47
CA GLU A 130 15.27 3.85 18.37
C GLU A 130 14.62 5.22 18.65
N LEU A 131 14.16 5.90 17.60
CA LEU A 131 13.52 7.21 17.73
C LEU A 131 12.14 7.12 18.41
N MET A 132 11.37 6.06 18.11
CA MET A 132 10.09 5.76 18.75
C MET A 132 10.25 5.45 20.25
N ALA A 133 11.37 4.86 20.67
CA ALA A 133 11.67 4.66 22.10
C ALA A 133 11.79 5.98 22.88
N GLY A 134 11.97 7.11 22.20
CA GLY A 134 11.92 8.46 22.78
C GLY A 134 10.54 9.13 22.75
N VAL A 135 9.52 8.50 22.17
CA VAL A 135 8.15 9.03 22.12
C VAL A 135 7.41 8.63 23.40
N ARG A 136 6.68 9.56 24.00
CA ARG A 136 5.90 9.34 25.23
C ARG A 136 4.45 9.72 24.94
N PRO A 137 3.57 8.75 24.64
CA PRO A 137 2.14 9.00 24.52
C PRO A 137 1.57 9.55 25.84
N PRO A 138 0.46 10.31 25.81
CA PRO A 138 -0.22 10.70 27.04
C PRO A 138 -0.59 9.48 27.89
N ALA A 139 -0.57 9.63 29.22
CA ALA A 139 -0.83 8.53 30.13
C ALA A 139 -2.20 7.88 29.87
N GLY A 140 -2.23 6.55 29.77
CA GLY A 140 -3.45 5.78 29.49
C GLY A 140 -3.89 5.75 28.02
N VAL A 141 -3.19 6.45 27.12
CA VAL A 141 -3.49 6.44 25.69
C VAL A 141 -2.83 5.25 25.01
N ARG A 142 -3.63 4.42 24.33
CA ARG A 142 -3.15 3.41 23.40
C ARG A 142 -2.88 4.03 22.03
N VAL A 143 -1.66 3.89 21.54
CA VAL A 143 -1.28 4.26 20.17
C VAL A 143 -1.49 3.08 19.24
N VAL A 144 -2.16 3.31 18.11
CA VAL A 144 -2.44 2.28 17.09
C VAL A 144 -1.75 2.67 15.79
N PHE A 145 -1.10 1.69 15.16
CA PHE A 145 -0.55 1.79 13.81
C PHE A 145 -1.29 0.82 12.89
N GLU A 146 -1.45 1.19 11.62
CA GLU A 146 -2.13 0.40 10.59
C GLU A 146 -1.18 0.08 9.40
N PRO A 147 0.00 -0.54 9.62
CA PRO A 147 0.87 -0.88 8.51
C PRO A 147 0.26 -2.04 7.73
N GLY A 148 0.02 -1.83 6.44
CA GLY A 148 -0.39 -2.89 5.51
C GLY A 148 0.75 -3.27 4.58
N ARG A 149 1.05 -2.38 3.63
CA ARG A 149 2.08 -2.56 2.58
C ARG A 149 3.41 -3.07 3.16
N TRP A 150 3.93 -2.33 4.14
CA TRP A 150 5.24 -2.63 4.71
C TRP A 150 5.32 -4.02 5.38
N LEU A 151 4.21 -4.53 5.94
CA LEU A 151 4.23 -5.84 6.61
C LEU A 151 4.33 -7.03 5.65
N VAL A 152 3.81 -6.89 4.43
CA VAL A 152 3.55 -8.05 3.56
C VAL A 152 4.01 -7.85 2.12
N ALA A 153 4.59 -6.70 1.76
CA ALA A 153 5.05 -6.50 0.38
C ALA A 153 6.12 -7.55 0.01
N ASP A 154 7.16 -7.70 0.83
CA ASP A 154 8.32 -8.55 0.59
C ASP A 154 8.04 -10.06 0.74
N CYS A 155 6.90 -10.44 1.33
CA CYS A 155 6.52 -11.84 1.49
C CYS A 155 5.93 -12.47 0.22
N GLY A 156 5.75 -11.70 -0.85
CA GLY A 156 5.10 -12.15 -2.08
C GLY A 156 5.89 -11.82 -3.34
N TYR A 157 5.82 -12.73 -4.30
CA TYR A 157 6.39 -12.58 -5.64
C TYR A 157 5.31 -12.83 -6.68
N TYR A 158 5.30 -12.03 -7.75
CA TYR A 158 4.52 -12.32 -8.95
C TYR A 158 5.45 -12.89 -10.01
N ALA A 159 5.18 -14.11 -10.47
CA ALA A 159 5.99 -14.80 -11.46
C ALA A 159 5.16 -15.13 -12.69
N ALA A 160 5.70 -14.88 -13.88
CA ALA A 160 5.04 -15.16 -15.14
C ALA A 160 6.04 -15.60 -16.22
N GLU A 161 5.63 -16.57 -17.03
CA GLU A 161 6.40 -17.04 -18.18
C GLU A 161 6.41 -15.99 -19.29
N VAL A 162 7.55 -15.80 -19.94
CA VAL A 162 7.67 -15.00 -21.17
C VAL A 162 7.12 -15.81 -22.33
N THR A 163 5.99 -15.41 -22.90
CA THR A 163 5.36 -16.10 -24.03
C THR A 163 5.98 -15.72 -25.37
N ASP A 164 6.45 -14.49 -25.52
CA ASP A 164 7.04 -13.98 -26.75
C ASP A 164 8.00 -12.81 -26.49
N LEU A 165 8.95 -12.61 -27.41
CA LEU A 165 9.80 -11.42 -27.48
C LEU A 165 9.66 -10.79 -28.85
N LYS A 166 9.28 -9.51 -28.88
CA LYS A 166 9.07 -8.78 -30.13
C LYS A 166 9.81 -7.46 -30.13
N HIS A 167 10.37 -7.12 -31.29
CA HIS A 167 10.96 -5.81 -31.53
C HIS A 167 10.01 -5.00 -32.42
N ALA A 168 9.56 -3.86 -31.94
CA ALA A 168 8.64 -3.00 -32.66
C ALA A 168 9.05 -1.54 -32.48
N TYR A 169 9.23 -0.83 -33.60
CA TYR A 169 9.52 0.61 -33.62
C TYR A 169 10.70 1.05 -32.73
N GLY A 170 11.74 0.21 -32.61
CA GLY A 170 12.93 0.51 -31.81
C GLY A 170 12.85 0.09 -30.34
N THR A 171 11.76 -0.56 -29.93
CA THR A 171 11.56 -1.04 -28.56
C THR A 171 11.42 -2.56 -28.54
N TRP A 172 12.11 -3.20 -27.59
CA TRP A 172 11.91 -4.61 -27.27
C TRP A 172 10.82 -4.79 -26.24
N PHE A 173 9.92 -5.73 -26.51
CA PHE A 173 8.85 -6.12 -25.60
C PHE A 173 8.99 -7.58 -25.19
N ALA A 174 8.88 -7.84 -23.90
CA ALA A 174 8.70 -9.18 -23.35
C ALA A 174 7.24 -9.37 -22.95
N VAL A 175 6.54 -10.26 -23.65
CA VAL A 175 5.11 -10.53 -23.44
C VAL A 175 4.97 -11.66 -22.43
N LEU A 176 4.24 -11.43 -21.34
CA LEU A 176 4.07 -12.41 -20.26
C LEU A 176 2.76 -13.19 -20.38
N ARG A 177 2.76 -14.43 -19.89
CA ARG A 177 1.54 -15.18 -19.57
C ARG A 177 0.94 -14.62 -18.29
N GLY A 178 0.05 -13.65 -18.46
CA GLY A 178 -0.53 -12.86 -17.39
C GLY A 178 -0.40 -11.37 -17.69
N GLY A 179 -0.57 -10.52 -16.69
CA GLY A 179 -0.54 -9.08 -16.92
C GLY A 179 -1.05 -8.30 -15.72
N ILE A 180 -1.49 -7.07 -15.94
CA ILE A 180 -2.08 -6.22 -14.90
C ILE A 180 -3.37 -6.80 -14.30
N HIS A 181 -4.04 -7.72 -15.01
CA HIS A 181 -5.17 -8.50 -14.50
C HIS A 181 -4.78 -9.52 -13.41
N HIS A 182 -3.48 -9.84 -13.29
CA HIS A 182 -2.93 -10.64 -12.19
C HIS A 182 -2.19 -9.78 -11.16
N PHE A 183 -1.44 -8.78 -11.64
CA PHE A 183 -0.57 -7.95 -10.81
C PHE A 183 -0.60 -6.50 -11.28
N GLN A 184 -1.53 -5.71 -10.72
CA GLN A 184 -1.82 -4.35 -11.19
C GLN A 184 -0.98 -3.26 -10.52
N LEU A 185 -0.22 -3.60 -9.48
CA LEU A 185 0.50 -2.64 -8.65
C LEU A 185 1.42 -1.70 -9.47
N PRO A 186 2.28 -2.22 -10.38
CA PRO A 186 3.23 -1.36 -11.09
C PRO A 186 2.55 -0.27 -11.92
N THR A 187 1.46 -0.61 -12.59
CA THR A 187 0.72 0.29 -13.47
C THR A 187 -0.15 1.27 -12.68
N SER A 188 -0.77 0.83 -11.59
CA SER A 188 -1.74 1.65 -10.86
C SER A 188 -1.10 2.89 -10.24
N TRP A 189 0.15 2.78 -9.80
CA TRP A 189 0.85 3.79 -9.02
C TRP A 189 2.08 4.35 -9.73
N GLU A 190 2.23 4.06 -11.04
CA GLU A 190 3.40 4.44 -11.85
C GLU A 190 4.73 4.09 -11.15
N ILE A 191 4.75 2.96 -10.45
CA ILE A 191 5.93 2.52 -9.69
C ILE A 191 6.97 2.01 -10.68
N ALA A 192 8.19 2.54 -10.57
CA ALA A 192 9.36 1.97 -11.21
C ALA A 192 9.69 0.64 -10.53
N HIS A 193 9.12 -0.45 -11.04
CA HIS A 193 9.27 -1.77 -10.45
C HIS A 193 10.36 -2.56 -11.16
N ASN A 194 11.23 -3.21 -10.37
CA ASN A 194 12.26 -4.08 -10.91
C ASN A 194 11.79 -5.54 -10.97
N PHE A 195 12.48 -6.36 -11.75
CA PHE A 195 12.22 -7.80 -11.85
C PHE A 195 13.51 -8.59 -12.04
N ALA A 196 13.45 -9.88 -11.69
CA ALA A 196 14.47 -10.86 -12.03
C ALA A 196 14.01 -11.72 -13.21
N VAL A 197 14.96 -12.16 -14.04
CA VAL A 197 14.72 -13.19 -15.06
C VAL A 197 15.29 -14.51 -14.55
N LEU A 198 14.41 -15.50 -14.35
CA LEU A 198 14.79 -16.88 -14.05
C LEU A 198 14.90 -17.67 -15.36
N PRO A 199 16.12 -18.10 -15.74
CA PRO A 199 16.33 -18.81 -16.99
C PRO A 199 15.71 -20.21 -16.93
N VAL A 200 15.00 -20.59 -17.99
CA VAL A 200 14.49 -21.94 -18.20
C VAL A 200 15.18 -22.49 -19.46
N ASP A 201 15.97 -23.54 -19.31
CA ASP A 201 16.76 -24.07 -20.44
C ASP A 201 15.97 -24.98 -21.37
N ALA A 202 14.90 -25.62 -20.87
CA ALA A 202 14.01 -26.41 -21.68
C ALA A 202 13.28 -25.54 -22.73
N TRP A 203 13.31 -25.97 -23.98
CA TRP A 203 12.53 -25.38 -25.08
C TRP A 203 11.99 -26.51 -25.95
N PRO A 204 10.88 -27.15 -25.55
CA PRO A 204 10.36 -28.36 -26.19
C PRO A 204 9.54 -28.04 -27.45
N HIS A 205 9.90 -26.98 -28.17
CA HIS A 205 9.18 -26.52 -29.35
C HIS A 205 10.05 -26.70 -30.60
N PRO A 206 9.46 -27.10 -31.74
CA PRO A 206 10.19 -27.30 -32.98
C PRO A 206 10.55 -25.98 -33.70
N PHE A 207 10.13 -24.84 -33.16
CA PHE A 207 10.32 -23.51 -33.74
C PHE A 207 11.41 -22.70 -33.00
N PRO A 208 11.96 -21.65 -33.64
CA PRO A 208 12.99 -20.82 -33.03
C PRO A 208 12.56 -20.24 -31.68
N ARG A 209 13.54 -20.04 -30.80
CA ARG A 209 13.35 -19.40 -29.49
C ARG A 209 13.88 -17.96 -29.56
N PRO A 210 13.01 -16.94 -29.55
CA PRO A 210 13.45 -15.55 -29.46
C PRO A 210 14.30 -15.31 -28.21
N GLU A 211 15.35 -14.51 -28.33
CA GLU A 211 16.27 -14.13 -27.27
C GLU A 211 16.71 -12.67 -27.43
N VAL A 212 16.82 -11.96 -26.31
CA VAL A 212 17.36 -10.59 -26.20
C VAL A 212 18.46 -10.59 -25.14
N ARG A 213 19.53 -9.81 -25.38
CA ARG A 213 20.67 -9.65 -24.47
C ARG A 213 21.11 -8.20 -24.35
N ASP A 214 21.59 -7.84 -23.17
CA ASP A 214 22.25 -6.56 -22.86
C ASP A 214 21.50 -5.33 -23.41
N THR A 215 20.17 -5.38 -23.36
CA THR A 215 19.29 -4.40 -24.01
C THR A 215 18.09 -4.09 -23.10
N PRO A 216 17.60 -2.83 -23.06
CA PRO A 216 16.37 -2.50 -22.35
C PRO A 216 15.15 -3.22 -22.96
N VAL A 217 14.29 -3.75 -22.09
CA VAL A 217 13.03 -4.38 -22.46
C VAL A 217 11.86 -3.76 -21.70
N THR A 218 10.73 -3.59 -22.39
CA THR A 218 9.45 -3.28 -21.77
C THR A 218 8.68 -4.58 -21.54
N VAL A 219 8.33 -4.87 -20.29
CA VAL A 219 7.61 -6.08 -19.90
C VAL A 219 6.11 -5.79 -19.87
N VAL A 220 5.37 -6.51 -20.71
CA VAL A 220 3.92 -6.34 -20.92
C VAL A 220 3.19 -7.65 -20.66
N GLY A 221 1.90 -7.57 -20.37
CA GLY A 221 1.05 -8.74 -20.28
C GLY A 221 0.42 -9.14 -21.61
N GLU A 222 -0.53 -10.08 -21.53
CA GLU A 222 -1.25 -10.66 -22.66
C GLU A 222 -2.59 -9.97 -22.98
N LEU A 223 -2.90 -8.84 -22.34
CA LEU A 223 -4.15 -8.10 -22.59
C LEU A 223 -4.08 -7.25 -23.86
N CYS A 224 -5.26 -6.90 -24.39
CA CYS A 224 -5.41 -6.14 -25.64
C CYS A 224 -5.21 -4.62 -25.49
N THR A 225 -4.50 -4.16 -24.45
CA THR A 225 -4.45 -2.73 -24.08
C THR A 225 -3.00 -2.29 -23.82
N PRO A 226 -2.56 -1.13 -24.31
CA PRO A 226 -1.18 -0.66 -24.11
C PRO A 226 -0.85 -0.33 -22.64
N GLU A 227 -1.86 -0.17 -21.79
CA GLU A 227 -1.76 0.01 -20.34
C GLU A 227 -1.32 -1.28 -19.62
N ASP A 228 -1.36 -2.44 -20.28
CA ASP A 228 -0.89 -3.72 -19.72
C ASP A 228 0.65 -3.82 -19.72
N THR A 229 1.28 -2.87 -19.03
CA THR A 229 2.72 -2.76 -18.88
C THR A 229 3.10 -2.88 -17.41
N LEU A 230 3.97 -3.82 -17.08
CA LEU A 230 4.43 -4.12 -15.72
C LEU A 230 5.79 -3.48 -15.41
N ALA A 231 6.66 -3.33 -16.42
CA ALA A 231 7.93 -2.62 -16.30
C ALA A 231 8.33 -2.02 -17.65
N ARG A 232 9.02 -0.87 -17.63
CA ARG A 232 9.45 -0.13 -18.83
C ARG A 232 10.97 0.00 -18.84
N ASP A 233 11.55 -0.24 -20.01
CA ASP A 233 12.96 0.03 -20.32
C ASP A 233 13.99 -0.52 -19.30
N VAL A 234 13.73 -1.72 -18.78
CA VAL A 234 14.64 -2.39 -17.85
C VAL A 234 15.71 -3.14 -18.65
N THR A 235 16.98 -2.81 -18.46
CA THR A 235 18.09 -3.52 -19.09
C THR A 235 18.24 -4.91 -18.49
N VAL A 236 18.09 -5.93 -19.34
CA VAL A 236 18.31 -7.33 -18.97
C VAL A 236 19.60 -7.84 -19.60
N SER A 237 20.38 -8.64 -18.86
CA SER A 237 21.55 -9.32 -19.42
C SER A 237 21.16 -10.36 -20.45
N ARG A 238 20.08 -11.10 -20.18
CA ARG A 238 19.48 -12.08 -21.09
C ARG A 238 18.02 -12.35 -20.73
N ILE A 239 17.16 -12.45 -21.74
CA ILE A 239 15.79 -12.94 -21.63
C ILE A 239 15.41 -13.73 -22.89
N ARG A 240 14.66 -14.82 -22.73
CA ARG A 240 14.17 -15.67 -23.82
C ARG A 240 12.68 -15.94 -23.66
N ALA A 241 11.98 -16.25 -24.75
CA ALA A 241 10.68 -16.92 -24.64
C ALA A 241 10.82 -18.21 -23.79
N GLY A 242 9.87 -18.48 -22.90
CA GLY A 242 9.88 -19.57 -21.92
C GLY A 242 10.68 -19.32 -20.64
N ASP A 243 11.50 -18.27 -20.55
CA ASP A 243 12.07 -17.86 -19.25
C ASP A 243 10.95 -17.29 -18.34
N VAL A 244 11.18 -17.22 -17.03
CA VAL A 244 10.20 -16.70 -16.07
C VAL A 244 10.65 -15.34 -15.56
N VAL A 245 9.79 -14.33 -15.68
CA VAL A 245 9.99 -13.03 -15.04
C VAL A 245 9.39 -13.07 -13.64
N VAL A 246 10.14 -12.60 -12.64
CA VAL A 246 9.73 -12.57 -11.22
C VAL A 246 9.81 -11.15 -10.69
N PHE A 247 8.67 -10.61 -10.29
CA PHE A 247 8.52 -9.33 -9.62
C PHE A 247 8.53 -9.55 -8.10
N PRO A 248 9.51 -8.99 -7.36
CA PRO A 248 9.51 -9.01 -5.90
C PRO A 248 8.50 -8.00 -5.35
N ASN A 249 8.36 -7.91 -4.02
CA ASN A 249 7.49 -6.93 -3.36
C ASN A 249 6.02 -6.95 -3.82
N ALA A 250 5.54 -8.12 -4.24
CA ALA A 250 4.22 -8.31 -4.83
C ALA A 250 3.16 -8.81 -3.83
N GLY A 251 3.51 -8.95 -2.54
CA GLY A 251 2.60 -9.48 -1.52
C GLY A 251 1.54 -8.48 -1.02
N SER A 252 1.56 -7.23 -1.48
CA SER A 252 0.54 -6.24 -1.14
C SER A 252 0.07 -5.46 -2.36
N TYR A 253 -1.25 -5.27 -2.48
CA TYR A 253 -1.88 -4.41 -3.50
C TYR A 253 -1.56 -4.79 -4.95
N GLY A 254 -1.02 -6.00 -5.16
CA GLY A 254 -0.75 -6.57 -6.47
C GLY A 254 -1.98 -7.32 -6.94
N TRP A 255 -2.29 -8.40 -6.25
CA TRP A 255 -3.47 -9.22 -6.46
C TRP A 255 -4.76 -8.47 -6.12
N GLU A 256 -4.79 -7.76 -4.99
CA GLU A 256 -6.01 -7.12 -4.48
C GLU A 256 -6.54 -6.01 -5.38
N PHE A 257 -5.67 -5.37 -6.15
CA PHE A 257 -6.05 -4.32 -7.11
C PHE A 257 -6.36 -4.87 -8.50
N ALA A 258 -6.01 -6.13 -8.78
CA ALA A 258 -6.06 -6.65 -10.13
C ALA A 258 -7.48 -7.01 -10.59
N MET A 259 -7.74 -6.74 -11.86
CA MET A 259 -8.99 -7.08 -12.53
C MET A 259 -8.98 -8.54 -13.03
N HIS A 260 -9.07 -9.49 -12.11
CA HIS A 260 -8.83 -10.93 -12.37
C HIS A 260 -9.64 -11.57 -13.50
N GLU A 261 -10.81 -11.02 -13.84
CA GLU A 261 -11.70 -11.57 -14.87
C GLU A 261 -11.61 -10.81 -16.21
N PHE A 262 -10.73 -9.80 -16.31
CA PHE A 262 -10.62 -9.00 -17.53
C PHE A 262 -10.15 -9.89 -18.69
N LEU A 263 -10.90 -9.82 -19.80
CA LEU A 263 -10.75 -10.68 -20.99
C LEU A 263 -10.94 -12.20 -20.73
N GLY A 264 -11.43 -12.62 -19.57
CA GLY A 264 -11.79 -14.02 -19.29
C GLY A 264 -10.61 -14.98 -19.15
N HIS A 265 -9.42 -14.46 -18.84
CA HIS A 265 -8.23 -15.29 -18.57
C HIS A 265 -8.37 -16.04 -17.24
N PRO A 266 -7.75 -17.24 -17.10
CA PRO A 266 -7.70 -17.92 -15.81
C PRO A 266 -7.00 -17.08 -14.76
N ARG A 267 -7.53 -17.03 -13.54
CA ARG A 267 -6.87 -16.34 -12.43
C ARG A 267 -5.50 -16.94 -12.13
N ALA A 268 -4.51 -16.10 -11.84
CA ALA A 268 -3.20 -16.58 -11.37
C ALA A 268 -3.33 -17.43 -10.09
N PRO A 269 -2.71 -18.61 -10.01
CA PRO A 269 -2.70 -19.39 -8.79
C PRO A 269 -1.90 -18.67 -7.71
N ARG A 270 -2.36 -18.78 -6.46
CA ARG A 270 -1.63 -18.29 -5.27
C ARG A 270 -1.10 -19.48 -4.49
N ILE A 271 0.21 -19.54 -4.33
CA ILE A 271 0.89 -20.63 -3.63
C ILE A 271 1.54 -20.03 -2.38
N ALA A 272 1.17 -20.55 -1.21
CA ALA A 272 1.88 -20.25 0.03
C ALA A 272 2.96 -21.31 0.23
N LEU A 273 4.22 -20.87 0.31
CA LEU A 273 5.32 -21.75 0.67
C LEU A 273 5.29 -21.92 2.19
N GLY A 274 5.05 -23.13 2.66
CA GLY A 274 5.24 -23.46 4.07
C GLY A 274 6.72 -23.71 4.36
N ASP A 275 7.10 -23.69 5.64
CA ASP A 275 8.35 -24.31 6.08
C ASP A 275 8.28 -25.78 5.68
N GLY A 276 9.09 -26.19 4.70
CA GLY A 276 9.06 -27.54 4.17
C GLY A 276 9.21 -28.59 5.28
N ALA A 277 8.12 -29.22 5.66
CA ALA A 277 8.08 -30.45 6.43
C ALA A 277 7.17 -31.43 5.68
N GLY A 278 7.75 -32.17 4.72
CA GLY A 278 7.08 -33.19 3.93
C GLY A 278 7.73 -33.40 2.57
#